data_AF-A0A9W6ZM13-F1
#
_entry.id   AF-A0A9W6ZM13-F1
#
_cell.length_a   1.000
_cell.length_b   1.000
_cell.length_c   1.000
_cell.angle_alpha   90.00
_cell.angle_beta   90.00
_cell.angle_gamma   90.00
#
_symmetry.space_group_name_H-M   'P 1'
#
loop_
_entity.id
_entity.type
_entity.pdbx_description
1 polymer ?
#
loop_
_entity_poly.entity_id
_entity_poly.type
_entity_poly.pdbx_seq_one_letter_code
_entity_poly.pdbx_strand_id
1 'polypeptide(L)'
;AVARGCALQSAILSPRFKVLPYEIIESAIHPVKISWEGGGAEADEGGEGGEAETENEVVMFDRGSNFGVTKRVTLKKTGEFIVKASYVGVDSSSTTLDPLNPTTIATFKIAGPANAEPCKIRVNVKQDVSGIITLSSAQAMEEIPQEEEEVKEAEKKEGEEGKEGEAPKEGEEVKEAPKKKYKKTLLNFSTDTFMRLSKSDMDSTVELEARMANADRVAAETAAMRNELESYLYSMRDKMIGELKDYAT
;
A
#
# COMPACT_ATOMS: atom_id res chain seq x y z
N ALA A 1 -6.69 27.97 0.02
CA ALA A 1 -5.95 27.13 0.99
C ALA A 1 -5.75 25.72 0.47
N VAL A 2 -6.81 24.99 0.11
CA VAL A 2 -6.78 23.58 -0.36
C VAL A 2 -5.72 23.31 -1.43
N ALA A 3 -5.74 24.02 -2.57
CA ALA A 3 -4.78 23.80 -3.66
C ALA A 3 -3.31 23.97 -3.24
N ARG A 4 -3.01 24.89 -2.30
CA ARG A 4 -1.65 25.07 -1.76
C ARG A 4 -1.24 23.88 -0.88
N GLY A 5 -2.17 23.33 -0.11
CA GLY A 5 -1.96 22.10 0.66
C GLY A 5 -1.67 20.90 -0.24
N CYS A 6 -2.44 20.74 -1.33
CA CYS A 6 -2.18 19.70 -2.33
C CYS A 6 -0.79 19.86 -2.96
N ALA A 7 -0.40 21.08 -3.33
CA ALA A 7 0.93 21.35 -3.89
C ALA A 7 2.06 21.03 -2.89
N LEU A 8 1.87 21.34 -1.61
CA LEU A 8 2.81 20.99 -0.55
C LEU A 8 2.93 19.46 -0.39
N GLN A 9 1.81 18.74 -0.40
CA GLN A 9 1.81 17.28 -0.31
C GLN A 9 2.51 16.64 -1.53
N SER A 10 2.30 17.17 -2.73
CA SER A 10 3.03 16.74 -3.92
C SER A 10 4.54 16.99 -3.81
N ALA A 11 4.95 18.08 -3.16
CA ALA A 11 6.36 18.37 -2.90
C ALA A 11 6.95 17.42 -1.84
N ILE A 12 6.19 17.05 -0.80
CA ILE A 12 6.59 16.06 0.23
C ILE A 12 6.85 14.68 -0.40
N LEU A 13 5.96 14.23 -1.29
CA LEU A 13 6.06 12.91 -1.95
C LEU A 13 7.12 12.86 -3.06
N SER A 14 7.63 14.02 -3.51
CA SER A 14 8.58 14.07 -4.60
C SER A 14 10.00 13.77 -4.12
N PRO A 15 10.72 12.81 -4.74
CA PRO A 15 12.12 12.55 -4.40
C PRO A 15 13.06 13.70 -4.82
N ARG A 16 12.56 14.70 -5.56
CA ARG A 16 13.35 15.81 -6.12
C ARG A 16 13.34 17.06 -5.24
N PHE A 17 12.40 17.18 -4.31
CA PHE A 17 12.25 18.34 -3.44
C PHE A 17 12.61 17.99 -2.00
N LYS A 18 13.23 18.95 -1.30
CA LYS A 18 13.41 18.88 0.14
C LYS A 18 12.55 19.96 0.77
N VAL A 19 11.55 19.54 1.52
CA VAL A 19 10.64 20.42 2.26
C VAL A 19 10.92 20.30 3.76
N LEU A 20 10.50 21.31 4.53
CA LEU A 20 10.55 21.20 5.98
C LEU A 20 9.71 20.00 6.44
N PRO A 21 10.15 19.25 7.47
CA PRO A 21 9.39 18.12 7.99
C PRO A 21 8.00 18.58 8.39
N TYR A 22 6.99 17.96 7.78
CA TYR A 22 5.59 18.19 8.06
C TYR A 22 4.86 16.87 7.91
N GLU A 23 4.14 16.47 8.95
CA GLU A 23 3.41 15.20 8.98
C GLU A 23 1.91 15.47 8.91
N ILE A 24 1.24 14.72 8.04
CA ILE A 24 -0.22 14.77 7.88
C ILE A 24 -0.75 13.43 8.34
N ILE A 25 -1.52 13.46 9.42
CA ILE A 25 -2.20 12.29 9.97
C ILE A 25 -3.69 12.47 9.69
N GLU A 26 -4.23 11.58 8.87
CA GLU A 26 -5.66 11.53 8.54
C GLU A 26 -6.33 10.37 9.27
N SER A 27 -7.61 10.52 9.61
CA SER A 27 -8.38 9.57 10.40
C SER A 27 -9.40 8.81 9.56
N ALA A 28 -9.46 7.49 9.74
CA ALA A 28 -10.47 6.63 9.14
C ALA A 28 -11.87 6.92 9.70
N ILE A 29 -12.80 7.27 8.82
CA ILE A 29 -14.20 7.54 9.18
C ILE A 29 -14.98 6.24 9.33
N HIS A 30 -14.72 5.27 8.45
CA HIS A 30 -15.44 4.01 8.39
C HIS A 30 -14.53 2.85 8.77
N PRO A 31 -14.94 2.02 9.74
CA PRO A 31 -14.17 0.83 10.11
C PRO A 31 -14.14 -0.19 8.98
N VAL A 32 -13.00 -0.84 8.78
CA VAL A 32 -12.75 -1.86 7.75
C VAL A 32 -12.37 -3.18 8.40
N LYS A 33 -13.13 -4.21 8.06
CA LYS A 33 -12.85 -5.60 8.40
C LYS A 33 -12.31 -6.38 7.21
N ILE A 34 -11.50 -7.39 7.54
CA ILE A 34 -11.01 -8.38 6.60
C ILE A 34 -11.66 -9.72 6.94
N SER A 35 -12.21 -10.40 5.93
CA SER A 35 -12.77 -11.73 6.04
C SER A 35 -12.12 -12.70 5.05
N TRP A 36 -12.07 -13.98 5.39
CA TRP A 36 -11.53 -15.05 4.54
C TRP A 36 -12.43 -16.28 4.59
N GLU A 37 -12.35 -17.15 3.60
CA GLU A 37 -13.22 -18.33 3.53
C GLU A 37 -12.53 -19.58 4.07
N GLY A 38 -12.94 -20.09 5.24
CA GLY A 38 -12.45 -21.31 5.89
C GLY A 38 -11.10 -21.15 6.62
N GLY A 39 -10.67 -22.14 7.40
CA GLY A 39 -9.36 -22.15 8.08
C GLY A 39 -9.24 -21.19 9.27
N GLY A 40 -8.62 -21.63 10.36
CA GLY A 40 -8.46 -20.81 11.56
C GLY A 40 -7.46 -19.66 11.38
N ALA A 41 -7.78 -18.50 11.93
CA ALA A 41 -6.84 -17.41 12.11
C ALA A 41 -6.23 -17.43 13.51
N GLU A 42 -4.96 -17.05 13.57
CA GLU A 42 -4.30 -16.70 14.84
C GLU A 42 -3.99 -15.20 14.79
N ALA A 43 -4.41 -14.46 15.82
CA ALA A 43 -3.92 -13.11 16.06
C ALA A 43 -2.42 -13.20 16.43
N ASP A 44 -1.58 -12.38 15.80
CA ASP A 44 -0.14 -12.34 16.06
C ASP A 44 0.10 -11.48 17.30
N GLU A 45 0.68 -12.04 18.38
CA GLU A 45 1.04 -11.33 19.63
C GLU A 45 2.16 -10.28 19.46
N GLY A 46 2.67 -10.07 18.24
CA GLY A 46 3.84 -9.23 17.94
C GLY A 46 3.58 -7.95 17.15
N GLY A 47 2.32 -7.56 16.94
CA GLY A 47 1.93 -6.29 16.32
C GLY A 47 0.56 -5.87 16.80
N GLU A 48 0.15 -4.62 16.54
CA GLU A 48 -1.24 -4.16 16.75
C GLU A 48 -2.20 -4.96 15.86
N GLY A 49 -2.49 -6.20 16.25
CA GLY A 49 -3.45 -7.08 15.61
C GLY A 49 -4.84 -6.81 16.16
N GLY A 50 -5.84 -6.77 15.27
CA GLY A 50 -7.24 -6.78 15.70
C GLY A 50 -7.59 -8.13 16.32
N GLU A 51 -8.43 -8.12 17.34
CA GLU A 51 -9.03 -9.33 17.90
C GLU A 51 -10.03 -9.92 16.89
N ALA A 52 -9.96 -11.22 16.62
CA ALA A 52 -10.89 -11.89 15.71
C ALA A 52 -12.26 -12.01 16.41
N GLU A 53 -13.27 -11.30 15.91
CA GLU A 53 -14.63 -11.29 16.48
C GLU A 53 -15.45 -12.53 16.07
N THR A 54 -15.14 -13.14 14.93
CA THR A 54 -15.68 -14.42 14.47
C THR A 54 -14.56 -15.27 13.83
N GLU A 55 -14.71 -16.60 13.76
CA GLU A 55 -13.63 -17.53 13.34
C GLU A 55 -12.97 -17.19 11.99
N ASN A 56 -13.60 -16.35 11.15
CA ASN A 56 -13.16 -16.02 9.80
C ASN A 56 -13.14 -14.51 9.47
N GLU A 57 -13.28 -13.61 10.45
CA GLU A 57 -13.21 -12.17 10.22
C GLU A 57 -12.48 -11.41 11.33
N VAL A 58 -11.79 -10.34 10.97
CA VAL A 58 -11.08 -9.46 11.92
C VAL A 58 -11.24 -8.00 11.51
N VAL A 59 -11.55 -7.13 12.47
CA VAL A 59 -11.54 -5.69 12.23
C VAL A 59 -10.09 -5.23 12.22
N MET A 60 -9.63 -4.71 11.09
CA MET A 60 -8.25 -4.23 10.96
C MET A 60 -8.16 -2.73 11.17
N PHE A 61 -9.05 -1.94 10.60
CA PHE A 61 -8.96 -0.49 10.72
C PHE A 61 -10.21 0.02 11.40
N ASP A 62 -10.09 0.47 12.65
CA ASP A 62 -11.21 1.02 13.40
C ASP A 62 -11.51 2.46 13.00
N ARG A 63 -12.71 2.93 13.36
CA ARG A 63 -13.05 4.34 13.27
C ARG A 63 -12.10 5.15 14.15
N GLY A 64 -11.50 6.20 13.60
CA GLY A 64 -10.50 7.01 14.29
C GLY A 64 -9.06 6.55 14.07
N SER A 65 -8.83 5.42 13.39
CA SER A 65 -7.47 4.94 13.10
C SER A 65 -6.76 5.82 12.08
N ASN A 66 -5.45 5.96 12.21
CA ASN A 66 -4.65 6.78 11.31
C ASN A 66 -4.44 6.10 9.95
N PHE A 67 -4.39 6.87 8.87
CA PHE A 67 -3.95 6.37 7.55
C PHE A 67 -2.46 6.03 7.54
N GLY A 68 -2.03 5.25 6.54
CA GLY A 68 -0.64 4.80 6.40
C GLY A 68 -0.28 3.59 7.26
N VAL A 69 -1.24 3.01 7.98
CA VAL A 69 -1.03 1.86 8.87
C VAL A 69 -1.07 0.55 8.09
N THR A 70 -0.17 -0.37 8.45
CA THR A 70 -0.16 -1.75 7.95
C THR A 70 -0.44 -2.69 9.10
N LYS A 71 -1.51 -3.49 8.98
CA LYS A 71 -1.84 -4.55 9.93
C LYS A 71 -1.61 -5.92 9.33
N ARG A 72 -1.29 -6.89 10.19
CA ARG A 72 -0.99 -8.25 9.79
C ARG A 72 -2.02 -9.20 10.37
N VAL A 73 -2.51 -10.13 9.56
CA VAL A 73 -3.23 -11.32 10.01
C VAL A 73 -2.44 -12.56 9.62
N THR A 74 -2.48 -13.58 10.47
CA THR A 74 -1.86 -14.87 10.17
C THR A 74 -2.93 -15.94 10.01
N LEU A 75 -2.97 -16.56 8.83
CA LEU A 75 -3.98 -17.53 8.44
C LEU A 75 -3.34 -18.90 8.22
N LYS A 76 -3.97 -19.98 8.68
CA LYS A 76 -3.52 -21.35 8.36
C LYS A 76 -4.29 -21.88 7.16
N LYS A 77 -3.62 -22.01 6.01
CA LYS A 77 -4.27 -22.26 4.71
C LYS A 77 -3.47 -23.18 3.81
N THR A 78 -4.20 -23.93 2.97
CA THR A 78 -3.69 -24.70 1.83
C THR A 78 -4.38 -24.22 0.54
N GLY A 79 -3.67 -24.28 -0.58
CA GLY A 79 -4.22 -23.92 -1.89
C GLY A 79 -4.58 -22.44 -2.06
N GLU A 80 -5.25 -22.11 -3.16
CA GLU A 80 -5.73 -20.75 -3.43
C GLU A 80 -6.87 -20.37 -2.49
N PHE A 81 -6.82 -19.16 -1.94
CA PHE A 81 -7.86 -18.65 -1.05
C PHE A 81 -8.13 -17.16 -1.30
N ILE A 82 -9.31 -16.73 -0.87
CA ILE A 82 -9.81 -15.38 -1.09
C ILE A 82 -9.91 -14.66 0.26
N VAL A 83 -9.42 -13.42 0.28
CA VAL A 83 -9.51 -12.49 1.41
C VAL A 83 -10.30 -11.26 0.94
N LYS A 84 -11.34 -10.86 1.64
CA LYS A 84 -12.19 -9.72 1.29
C LYS A 84 -12.06 -8.61 2.32
N ALA A 85 -11.96 -7.37 1.86
CA ALA A 85 -12.06 -6.17 2.68
C ALA A 85 -13.46 -5.58 2.56
N SER A 86 -14.11 -5.30 3.69
CA SER A 86 -15.46 -4.74 3.72
C SER A 86 -15.62 -3.74 4.87
N TYR A 87 -16.54 -2.79 4.71
CA TYR A 87 -16.91 -1.87 5.78
C TYR A 87 -17.69 -2.61 6.89
N VAL A 88 -17.47 -2.19 8.14
CA VAL A 88 -18.23 -2.67 9.30
C VAL A 88 -19.43 -1.76 9.54
N GLY A 89 -20.55 -2.32 9.98
CA GLY A 89 -21.73 -1.53 10.39
C GLY A 89 -22.48 -0.86 9.24
N VAL A 90 -22.51 -1.50 8.06
CA VAL A 90 -23.38 -1.08 6.96
C VAL A 90 -24.77 -1.71 7.15
N ASP A 91 -25.45 -1.34 8.22
CA ASP A 91 -26.87 -1.62 8.37
C ASP A 91 -27.68 -0.50 7.70
N SER A 92 -28.95 -0.77 7.38
CA SER A 92 -29.85 0.19 6.70
C SER A 92 -30.10 1.48 7.49
N SER A 93 -29.55 1.61 8.71
CA SER A 93 -29.61 2.80 9.56
C SER A 93 -28.34 3.67 9.49
N SER A 94 -27.24 3.16 8.95
CA SER A 94 -25.98 3.91 8.83
C SER A 94 -26.13 5.05 7.82
N THR A 95 -26.10 6.27 8.34
CA THR A 95 -26.18 7.52 7.53
C THR A 95 -24.87 7.85 6.82
N THR A 96 -23.84 7.01 6.98
CA THR A 96 -22.46 7.33 6.62
C THR A 96 -21.99 6.67 5.33
N LEU A 97 -22.68 5.63 4.86
CA LEU A 97 -22.46 5.00 3.55
C LEU A 97 -23.76 5.08 2.76
N ASP A 98 -23.68 5.53 1.51
CA ASP A 98 -24.83 5.48 0.60
C ASP A 98 -25.27 4.00 0.41
N PRO A 99 -26.56 3.67 0.56
CA PRO A 99 -27.06 2.30 0.37
C PRO A 99 -26.77 1.69 -1.01
N LEU A 100 -26.48 2.52 -2.02
CA LEU A 100 -26.11 2.07 -3.36
C LEU A 100 -24.64 1.64 -3.47
N ASN A 101 -23.80 2.02 -2.51
CA ASN A 101 -22.40 1.65 -2.51
C ASN A 101 -22.22 0.21 -2.01
N PRO A 102 -21.42 -0.62 -2.69
CA PRO A 102 -21.12 -1.95 -2.18
C PRO A 102 -20.36 -1.86 -0.87
N THR A 103 -20.68 -2.78 0.03
CA THR A 103 -19.99 -2.94 1.31
C THR A 103 -18.58 -3.50 1.14
N THR A 104 -18.32 -4.19 0.02
CA THR A 104 -17.03 -4.79 -0.32
C THR A 104 -16.14 -3.76 -1.01
N ILE A 105 -14.98 -3.51 -0.40
CA ILE A 105 -13.99 -2.53 -0.88
C ILE A 105 -13.06 -3.20 -1.89
N ALA A 106 -12.48 -4.34 -1.49
CA ALA A 106 -11.52 -5.08 -2.30
C ALA A 106 -11.60 -6.59 -2.02
N THR A 107 -11.29 -7.38 -3.04
CA THR A 107 -11.14 -8.82 -2.98
C THR A 107 -9.72 -9.17 -3.41
N PHE A 108 -8.99 -9.87 -2.53
CA PHE A 108 -7.64 -10.35 -2.77
C PHE A 108 -7.68 -11.85 -3.00
N LYS A 109 -7.24 -12.31 -4.17
CA LYS A 109 -7.06 -13.75 -4.46
C LYS A 109 -5.58 -14.08 -4.29
N ILE A 110 -5.26 -14.93 -3.33
CA ILE A 110 -3.89 -15.26 -2.95
C ILE A 110 -3.62 -16.70 -3.36
N ALA A 111 -2.59 -16.89 -4.19
CA ALA A 111 -2.13 -18.22 -4.57
C ALA A 111 -1.34 -18.82 -3.40
N GLY A 112 -1.96 -19.71 -2.64
CA GLY A 112 -1.29 -20.41 -1.55
C GLY A 112 -0.31 -21.47 -2.06
N PRO A 113 0.61 -21.94 -1.18
CA PRO A 113 1.55 -23.00 -1.54
C PRO A 113 0.78 -24.30 -1.83
N ALA A 114 1.23 -25.05 -2.85
CA ALA A 114 0.64 -26.32 -3.28
C ALA A 114 0.93 -27.50 -2.33
N ASN A 115 1.28 -27.22 -1.08
CA ASN A 115 1.63 -28.24 -0.08
C ASN A 115 0.36 -28.93 0.44
N ALA A 116 0.47 -30.21 0.79
CA ALA A 116 -0.64 -31.00 1.32
C ALA A 116 -1.02 -30.59 2.76
N GLU A 117 -0.09 -29.97 3.49
CA GLU A 117 -0.30 -29.52 4.87
C GLU A 117 -0.61 -28.01 4.97
N PRO A 118 -1.50 -27.59 5.89
CA PRO A 118 -1.83 -26.19 6.10
C PRO A 118 -0.62 -25.38 6.54
N CYS A 119 -0.22 -24.44 5.69
CA CYS A 119 0.91 -23.55 5.92
C CYS A 119 0.44 -22.29 6.65
N LYS A 120 1.31 -21.74 7.52
CA LYS A 120 1.07 -20.48 8.22
C LYS A 120 1.37 -19.31 7.27
N ILE A 121 0.34 -18.60 6.82
CA ILE A 121 0.46 -17.50 5.85
C ILE A 121 0.25 -16.17 6.56
N ARG A 122 1.26 -15.29 6.52
CA ARG A 122 1.16 -13.90 6.98
C ARG A 122 0.66 -13.02 5.85
N VAL A 123 -0.48 -12.39 6.07
CA VAL A 123 -1.08 -11.42 5.14
C VAL A 123 -0.97 -10.03 5.77
N ASN A 124 -0.20 -9.15 5.13
CA ASN A 124 -0.07 -7.76 5.51
C ASN A 124 -1.02 -6.91 4.67
N VAL A 125 -2.01 -6.30 5.32
CA VAL A 125 -2.98 -5.39 4.70
C VAL A 125 -2.60 -3.97 5.10
N LYS A 126 -2.51 -3.08 4.11
CA LYS A 126 -2.10 -1.68 4.28
C LYS A 126 -3.25 -0.76 3.89
N GLN A 127 -3.56 0.19 4.76
CA GLN A 127 -4.29 1.39 4.39
C GLN A 127 -3.26 2.46 3.99
N ASP A 128 -3.24 2.86 2.73
CA ASP A 128 -2.28 3.85 2.25
C ASP A 128 -2.59 5.26 2.78
N VAL A 129 -1.66 6.20 2.62
CA VAL A 129 -1.87 7.63 2.96
C VAL A 129 -3.05 8.26 2.20
N SER A 130 -3.46 7.65 1.09
CA SER A 130 -4.65 8.03 0.32
C SER A 130 -5.95 7.39 0.85
N GLY A 131 -5.90 6.62 1.93
CA GLY A 131 -7.04 5.90 2.51
C GLY A 131 -7.43 4.61 1.78
N ILE A 132 -6.68 4.21 0.73
CA ILE A 132 -6.98 3.04 -0.08
C ILE A 132 -6.47 1.76 0.61
N ILE A 133 -7.34 0.76 0.72
CA ILE A 133 -6.99 -0.56 1.26
C ILE A 133 -6.29 -1.40 0.19
N THR A 134 -5.10 -1.88 0.50
CA THR A 134 -4.25 -2.68 -0.39
C THR A 134 -3.61 -3.83 0.36
N LEU A 135 -3.23 -4.88 -0.36
CA LEU A 135 -2.46 -5.98 0.21
C LEU A 135 -0.97 -5.71 -0.03
N SER A 136 -0.20 -5.49 1.05
CA SER A 136 1.22 -5.14 0.95
C SER A 136 2.08 -6.37 0.67
N SER A 137 1.76 -7.51 1.28
CA SER A 137 2.44 -8.79 1.01
C SER A 137 1.67 -9.97 1.58
N ALA A 138 1.75 -11.12 0.92
CA ALA A 138 1.38 -12.42 1.48
C ALA A 138 2.63 -13.31 1.54
N GLN A 139 2.90 -13.92 2.70
CA GLN A 139 4.10 -14.74 2.92
C GLN A 139 3.73 -16.07 3.59
N ALA A 140 4.03 -17.18 2.93
CA ALA A 140 3.96 -18.51 3.53
C ALA A 140 5.18 -18.74 4.43
N MET A 141 4.94 -19.26 5.63
CA MET A 141 5.95 -19.64 6.61
C MET A 141 6.00 -21.16 6.73
N GLU A 142 7.01 -21.77 6.13
CA GLU A 142 7.28 -23.20 6.24
C GLU A 142 8.28 -23.43 7.39
N GLU A 143 7.93 -24.31 8.33
CA GLU A 143 8.85 -24.74 9.40
C GLU A 143 9.95 -25.59 8.78
N ILE A 144 11.20 -25.16 8.89
CA ILE A 144 12.35 -26.02 8.57
C ILE A 144 12.59 -26.89 9.80
N PRO A 145 12.56 -28.23 9.69
CA PRO A 145 13.02 -29.11 10.76
C PRO A 145 14.49 -28.81 11.05
N GLN A 146 14.82 -28.41 12.29
CA GLN A 146 16.20 -28.42 12.77
C GLN A 146 16.62 -29.88 12.93
N GLU A 147 17.27 -30.46 11.92
CA GLU A 147 18.09 -31.64 12.16
C GLU A 147 19.27 -31.25 13.06
N GLU A 148 19.55 -32.13 14.01
CA GLU A 148 20.47 -32.01 15.14
C GLU A 148 21.90 -31.63 14.71
N GLU A 149 22.36 -30.43 15.05
CA GLU A 149 23.79 -30.17 15.28
C GLU A 149 24.07 -30.16 16.80
N GLU A 150 23.73 -31.25 17.46
CA GLU A 150 24.08 -31.52 18.86
C GLU A 150 25.30 -32.46 18.98
N VAL A 151 26.31 -32.39 18.10
CA VAL A 151 27.54 -33.20 18.29
C VAL A 151 28.81 -32.54 17.74
N LYS A 152 29.12 -31.26 18.03
CA LYS A 152 30.48 -30.71 17.75
C LYS A 152 31.05 -29.71 18.77
N GLU A 153 30.49 -29.56 19.96
CA GLU A 153 31.12 -28.75 21.03
C GLU A 153 31.58 -29.57 22.26
N ALA A 154 31.75 -30.89 22.11
CA ALA A 154 32.33 -31.75 23.15
C ALA A 154 33.87 -31.90 23.08
N GLU A 155 34.55 -31.37 22.06
CA GLU A 155 36.02 -31.41 21.95
C GLU A 155 36.64 -30.01 21.93
N LYS A 156 36.51 -29.26 23.04
CA LYS A 156 37.46 -28.19 23.38
C LYS A 156 37.39 -27.83 24.86
N LYS A 157 37.76 -28.77 25.71
CA LYS A 157 38.38 -28.46 27.01
C LYS A 157 39.77 -29.06 27.00
N GLU A 158 40.80 -28.22 26.93
CA GLU A 158 42.06 -28.41 27.67
C GLU A 158 42.93 -27.13 27.58
N GLY A 159 43.35 -26.63 28.75
CA GLY A 159 44.22 -25.45 28.99
C GLY A 159 43.44 -24.14 29.17
N GLU A 160 43.46 -23.41 30.29
CA GLU A 160 44.46 -23.28 31.35
C GLU A 160 43.81 -22.65 32.60
N GLU A 161 44.25 -23.10 33.78
CA GLU A 161 43.94 -22.58 35.13
C GLU A 161 44.37 -21.10 35.28
N GLY A 162 43.87 -20.23 36.16
CA GLY A 162 42.91 -20.29 37.26
C GLY A 162 42.99 -18.98 38.06
N LYS A 163 41.95 -18.62 38.82
CA LYS A 163 42.04 -18.16 40.22
C LYS A 163 40.67 -17.93 40.86
N GLU A 164 40.61 -18.34 42.12
CA GLU A 164 39.47 -18.55 43.01
C GLU A 164 38.80 -17.26 43.51
N GLY A 165 37.53 -17.40 43.94
CA GLY A 165 36.88 -16.47 44.86
C GLY A 165 35.35 -16.57 45.00
N GLU A 166 34.87 -17.60 45.70
CA GLU A 166 33.61 -17.75 46.49
C GLU A 166 32.18 -17.45 45.92
N ALA A 167 31.27 -18.39 46.22
CA ALA A 167 29.85 -18.51 45.86
C ALA A 167 28.91 -17.99 46.99
N PRO A 168 27.57 -18.25 47.04
CA PRO A 168 26.56 -18.62 46.02
C PRO A 168 25.26 -17.78 46.12
N LYS A 169 24.34 -17.84 45.13
CA LYS A 169 22.87 -17.97 45.34
C LYS A 169 22.07 -18.20 44.06
N GLU A 170 21.10 -19.10 44.20
CA GLU A 170 20.16 -19.68 43.23
C GLU A 170 19.22 -18.68 42.55
N GLY A 171 18.73 -19.03 41.35
CA GLY A 171 17.52 -18.43 40.78
C GLY A 171 17.34 -18.60 39.27
N GLU A 172 16.79 -19.76 38.88
CA GLU A 172 16.05 -20.06 37.64
C GLU A 172 16.58 -19.52 36.29
N GLU A 173 17.22 -20.44 35.55
CA GLU A 173 17.29 -20.40 34.08
C GLU A 173 15.87 -20.49 33.49
N VAL A 174 15.36 -19.37 32.98
CA VAL A 174 14.31 -19.40 31.97
C VAL A 174 14.98 -19.88 30.67
N LYS A 175 14.84 -21.18 30.39
CA LYS A 175 15.13 -21.78 29.08
C LYS A 175 14.32 -21.05 28.02
N GLU A 176 14.94 -20.08 27.33
CA GLU A 176 14.39 -19.45 26.14
C GLU A 176 14.28 -20.55 25.08
N ALA A 177 13.05 -21.00 24.82
CA ALA A 177 12.77 -22.03 23.82
C ALA A 177 13.41 -21.65 22.47
N PRO A 178 14.08 -22.59 21.76
CA PRO A 178 14.78 -22.29 20.53
C PRO A 178 13.82 -21.70 19.49
N LYS A 179 14.12 -20.49 19.02
CA LYS A 179 13.35 -19.80 17.97
C LYS A 179 13.38 -20.64 16.69
N LYS A 180 12.27 -21.32 16.40
CA LYS A 180 12.05 -22.08 15.16
C LYS A 180 12.41 -21.22 13.94
N LYS A 181 13.26 -21.74 13.05
CA LYS A 181 13.63 -21.05 11.80
C LYS A 181 12.57 -21.34 10.74
N TYR A 182 11.95 -20.28 10.21
CA TYR A 182 10.93 -20.37 9.17
C TYR A 182 11.49 -19.93 7.81
N LYS A 183 11.23 -20.71 6.75
CA LYS A 183 11.41 -20.25 5.37
C LYS A 183 10.22 -19.37 4.99
N LYS A 184 10.50 -18.14 4.55
CA LYS A 184 9.47 -17.20 4.08
C LYS A 184 9.40 -17.25 2.56
N THR A 185 8.25 -17.66 2.03
CA THR A 185 7.98 -17.66 0.59
C THR A 185 6.95 -16.59 0.28
N LEU A 186 7.30 -15.62 -0.58
CA LEU A 186 6.36 -14.60 -1.06
C LEU A 186 5.33 -15.25 -1.99
N LEU A 187 4.06 -15.03 -1.69
CA LEU A 187 2.94 -15.54 -2.48
C LEU A 187 2.49 -14.49 -3.48
N ASN A 188 2.13 -14.96 -4.68
CA ASN A 188 1.48 -14.11 -5.67
C ASN A 188 0.03 -13.86 -5.26
N PHE A 189 -0.45 -12.65 -5.53
CA PHE A 189 -1.84 -12.29 -5.28
C PHE A 189 -2.36 -11.37 -6.39
N SER A 190 -3.65 -11.46 -6.66
CA SER A 190 -4.37 -10.50 -7.49
C SER A 190 -5.33 -9.70 -6.62
N THR A 191 -5.47 -8.41 -6.94
CA THR A 191 -6.37 -7.50 -6.24
C THR A 191 -7.45 -7.06 -7.20
N ASP A 192 -8.69 -7.28 -6.80
CA ASP A 192 -9.88 -6.74 -7.43
C ASP A 192 -10.46 -5.69 -6.50
N THR A 193 -10.60 -4.46 -6.97
CA THR A 193 -11.07 -3.33 -6.16
C THR A 193 -12.27 -2.72 -6.86
N PHE A 194 -13.31 -2.42 -6.09
CA PHE A 194 -14.51 -1.82 -6.65
C PHE A 194 -14.17 -0.51 -7.40
N MET A 195 -14.76 -0.32 -8.58
CA MET A 195 -14.52 0.83 -9.48
C MET A 195 -13.10 1.00 -10.02
N ARG A 196 -12.20 0.04 -9.81
CA ARG A 196 -10.86 0.09 -10.41
C ARG A 196 -10.94 -0.21 -11.90
N LEU A 197 -10.52 0.75 -12.73
CA LEU A 197 -10.39 0.55 -14.16
C LEU A 197 -9.35 -0.54 -14.46
N SER A 198 -9.65 -1.37 -15.47
CA SER A 198 -8.69 -2.34 -15.97
C SER A 198 -7.53 -1.62 -16.66
N LYS A 199 -6.38 -2.29 -16.80
CA LYS A 199 -5.23 -1.70 -17.51
C LYS A 199 -5.60 -1.32 -18.95
N SER A 200 -6.38 -2.16 -19.63
CA SER A 200 -6.85 -1.89 -20.99
C SER A 200 -7.73 -0.64 -21.06
N ASP A 201 -8.65 -0.46 -20.10
CA ASP A 201 -9.54 0.70 -20.08
C ASP A 201 -8.76 1.98 -19.74
N MET A 202 -7.82 1.89 -18.79
CA MET A 202 -6.88 2.99 -18.47
C MET A 202 -6.10 3.42 -19.71
N ASP A 203 -5.50 2.47 -20.44
CA ASP A 203 -4.74 2.79 -21.65
C ASP A 203 -5.63 3.45 -22.71
N SER A 204 -6.87 2.94 -22.90
CA SER A 204 -7.82 3.51 -23.86
C SER A 204 -8.25 4.95 -23.52
N THR A 205 -8.45 5.24 -22.23
CA THR A 205 -8.85 6.58 -21.75
C THR A 205 -7.70 7.58 -21.85
N VAL A 206 -6.46 7.12 -21.59
CA VAL A 206 -5.25 7.93 -21.80
C VAL A 206 -5.05 8.27 -23.28
N GLU A 207 -5.26 7.31 -24.18
CA GLU A 207 -5.17 7.56 -25.63
C GLU A 207 -6.24 8.55 -26.12
N LEU A 208 -7.47 8.42 -25.60
CA LEU A 208 -8.56 9.35 -25.91
C LEU A 208 -8.21 10.77 -25.44
N GLU A 209 -7.74 10.93 -24.20
CA GLU A 209 -7.34 12.21 -23.64
C GLU A 209 -6.18 12.84 -24.43
N ALA A 210 -5.17 12.04 -24.79
CA ALA A 210 -4.06 12.52 -25.61
C ALA A 210 -4.54 13.03 -26.98
N ARG A 211 -5.53 12.37 -27.59
CA ARG A 211 -6.13 12.81 -28.85
C ARG A 211 -6.88 14.14 -28.69
N MET A 212 -7.68 14.30 -27.64
CA MET A 212 -8.42 15.52 -27.35
C MET A 212 -7.45 16.68 -27.05
N ALA A 213 -6.46 16.46 -26.19
CA ALA A 213 -5.44 17.45 -25.87
C ALA A 213 -4.65 17.90 -27.11
N ASN A 214 -4.34 17.00 -28.05
CA ASN A 214 -3.67 17.40 -29.29
C ASN A 214 -4.59 18.22 -30.21
N ALA A 215 -5.88 17.91 -30.28
CA ALA A 215 -6.84 18.73 -31.02
C ALA A 215 -6.94 20.15 -30.46
N ASP A 216 -7.04 20.27 -29.13
CA ASP A 216 -7.06 21.56 -28.43
C ASP A 216 -5.77 22.34 -28.65
N ARG A 217 -4.61 21.66 -28.59
CA ARG A 217 -3.31 22.28 -28.89
C ARG A 217 -3.27 22.86 -30.30
N VAL A 218 -3.68 22.10 -31.31
CA VAL A 218 -3.70 22.56 -32.70
C VAL A 218 -4.66 23.74 -32.89
N ALA A 219 -5.82 23.71 -32.23
CA ALA A 219 -6.77 24.81 -32.28
C ALA A 219 -6.21 26.09 -31.64
N ALA A 220 -5.56 25.96 -30.48
CA ALA A 220 -4.91 27.07 -29.78
C ALA A 220 -3.74 27.65 -30.59
N GLU A 221 -2.87 26.80 -31.15
CA GLU A 221 -1.76 27.22 -32.02
C GLU A 221 -2.28 27.92 -33.28
N THR A 222 -3.34 27.40 -33.90
CA THR A 222 -3.96 28.03 -35.08
C THR A 222 -4.59 29.38 -34.73
N ALA A 223 -5.21 29.52 -33.56
CA ALA A 223 -5.73 30.81 -33.09
C ALA A 223 -4.60 31.80 -32.78
N ALA A 224 -3.52 31.34 -32.14
CA ALA A 224 -2.36 32.17 -31.84
C ALA A 224 -1.67 32.68 -33.12
N MET A 225 -1.43 31.81 -34.11
CA MET A 225 -0.83 32.19 -35.39
C MET A 225 -1.71 33.17 -36.18
N ARG A 226 -3.04 33.03 -36.11
CA ARG A 226 -3.97 34.01 -36.71
C ARG A 226 -3.85 35.36 -36.03
N ASN A 227 -3.86 35.40 -34.70
CA ASN A 227 -3.71 36.65 -33.94
C ASN A 227 -2.34 37.31 -34.16
N GLU A 228 -1.28 36.52 -34.30
CA GLU A 228 0.06 37.00 -34.62
C GLU A 228 0.11 37.64 -36.01
N LEU A 229 -0.48 36.98 -37.02
CA LEU A 229 -0.60 37.54 -38.36
C LEU A 229 -1.42 38.84 -38.35
N GLU A 230 -2.56 38.87 -37.66
CA GLU A 230 -3.38 40.08 -37.53
C GLU A 230 -2.58 41.22 -36.89
N SER A 231 -1.88 40.94 -35.78
CA SER A 231 -1.03 41.92 -35.10
C SER A 231 0.10 42.43 -36.01
N TYR A 232 0.71 41.54 -36.80
CA TYR A 232 1.73 41.90 -37.78
C TYR A 232 1.15 42.82 -38.86
N LEU A 233 -0.03 42.51 -39.41
CA LEU A 233 -0.71 43.33 -40.41
C LEU A 233 -1.00 44.75 -39.90
N TYR A 234 -1.52 44.89 -38.68
CA TYR A 234 -1.74 46.20 -38.08
C TYR A 234 -0.42 46.95 -37.90
N SER A 235 0.61 46.28 -37.36
CA SER A 235 1.93 46.91 -37.15
C SER A 235 2.60 47.35 -38.44
N MET A 236 2.52 46.54 -39.50
CA MET A 236 3.11 46.86 -40.79
C MET A 236 2.32 47.94 -41.51
N ARG A 237 0.99 47.94 -41.40
CA ARG A 237 0.16 49.01 -41.96
C ARG A 237 0.53 50.36 -41.36
N ASP A 238 0.67 50.44 -40.04
CA ASP A 238 1.06 51.68 -39.36
C ASP A 238 2.46 52.13 -39.78
N LYS A 239 3.41 51.20 -39.89
CA LYS A 239 4.77 51.51 -40.37
C LYS A 239 4.80 51.98 -41.83
N MET A 240 4.01 51.36 -42.71
CA MET A 240 3.92 51.75 -44.13
C MET A 240 3.32 53.14 -44.33
N ILE A 241 2.39 53.55 -43.47
CA ILE A 241 1.81 54.90 -43.50
C ILE A 241 2.75 55.93 -42.84
N GLY A 242 3.51 55.50 -41.83
CA GLY A 242 4.47 56.32 -41.08
C GLY A 242 5.89 56.19 -41.62
N GLU A 243 6.74 55.49 -40.87
CA GLU A 243 8.21 55.44 -41.03
C GLU A 243 8.70 54.95 -42.39
N LEU A 244 7.99 54.01 -43.01
CA LEU A 244 8.40 53.38 -44.27
C LEU A 244 7.81 54.05 -45.51
N LYS A 245 7.00 55.10 -45.35
CA LYS A 245 6.26 55.74 -46.45
C LYS A 245 7.16 56.23 -47.59
N ASP A 246 8.31 56.82 -47.25
CA ASP A 246 9.22 57.37 -48.28
C ASP A 246 10.04 56.27 -48.99
N TYR A 247 10.02 55.05 -48.47
CA TYR A 247 10.78 53.90 -48.98
C TYR A 247 9.90 52.89 -49.74
N ALA A 248 8.57 53.09 -49.74
CA ALA A 248 7.62 52.23 -50.43
C ALA A 248 6.73 53.07 -51.38
N THR A 249 6.85 52.82 -52.69
CA THR A 249 5.99 53.40 -53.75
C THR A 249 4.63 52.76 -53.85
#